data_AF-A0A3D3QZT1-F1
#
_entry.id   AF-A0A3D3QZT1-F1
#
_cell.length_a   1.000
_cell.length_b   1.000
_cell.length_c   1.000
_cell.angle_alpha   90.00
_cell.angle_beta   90.00
_cell.angle_gamma   90.00
#
_symmetry.space_group_name_H-M   'P 1'
#
loop_
_entity.id
_entity.type
_entity.pdbx_description
1 polymer ?
#
loop_
_entity_poly.entity_id
_entity_poly.type
_entity_poly.pdbx_seq_one_letter_code
_entity_poly.pdbx_strand_id
1 'polypeptide(L)'
;MPIKVRCKECNTSFSVKDEAEGKRVRCKECGAPVKVTAAKQSKKRSRSSKPADTDDFLATLDIDKLEDKAAKICPRCGQDVDEDDVECSHCGVDLSTGRMSEATRRKRKRKGPAVEEFYSKSWGDAFTFLKNHKGLAVKTFFYSFIASTLFFCAVFMMMWCHRTPPRAFWGFIAFVSIMAIPGWIWFIQTEVVRYALQKKDKLKRINFDFFLCSALGMKFIFWVVLFSLPAEAILGTLGYYFISNDSIPVGVILIAAGFIPTFLMFPLAMPHMTMVDSTPGWLIHKLGKVFLNLVKPAIFWCFVFVVTSLPVIGCLAAIGAVYGNGLNDFFSNVQYNSAIARDNGAKEYAEENKIKDFEEGPFVGKTPAEIDASILIAPSILWALACQFYAPSLIYNARVNGLLALHCKPDLGLITKLSETKYVSKADSQKNGAGPTPAQLAIYGVLGGIGVWLFSFVIIMAFASVAVAINMNLLIFALGLAAILFTPPLIAAVCWIMTLIELGKKDGAAKCVLGVFFAPYAYGKGWGYIKENKQMGKVMLVWTLIISYYVYAVAINFIFNQPLPGSERPENAPAEPPPPAAAGAEDPAMEGGPADPAMEAEPAEPATP
;
A
#
# COMPACT_ATOMS: atom_id res chain seq x y z
N MET A 1 5.15 10.69 -52.14
CA MET A 1 4.43 10.61 -53.42
C MET A 1 4.77 11.85 -54.24
N PRO A 2 5.37 11.69 -55.44
CA PRO A 2 5.91 12.81 -56.20
C PRO A 2 4.85 13.89 -56.52
N ILE A 3 5.15 15.14 -56.17
CA ILE A 3 4.27 16.30 -56.35
C ILE A 3 4.37 16.75 -57.81
N LYS A 4 3.25 16.74 -58.55
CA LYS A 4 3.18 17.27 -59.92
C LYS A 4 3.02 18.79 -59.88
N VAL A 5 4.01 19.52 -60.40
CA VAL A 5 4.04 20.99 -60.41
C VAL A 5 4.03 21.47 -61.86
N ARG A 6 3.21 22.49 -62.15
CA ARG A 6 3.15 23.14 -63.46
C ARG A 6 3.88 24.48 -63.39
N CYS A 7 4.83 24.72 -64.29
CA CYS A 7 5.47 26.02 -64.42
C CYS A 7 4.48 27.04 -64.99
N LYS A 8 4.40 28.24 -64.41
CA LYS A 8 3.47 29.29 -64.88
C LYS A 8 3.94 30.02 -66.14
N GLU A 9 5.23 29.96 -66.45
CA GLU A 9 5.82 30.69 -67.57
C GLU A 9 5.84 29.87 -68.86
N CYS A 10 6.20 28.59 -68.79
CA CYS A 10 6.23 27.70 -69.97
C CYS A 10 5.11 26.66 -70.00
N ASN A 11 4.23 26.62 -68.99
CA ASN A 11 3.12 25.64 -68.85
C ASN A 11 3.49 24.15 -68.78
N THR A 12 4.78 23.81 -68.82
CA THR A 12 5.24 22.41 -68.70
C THR A 12 5.04 21.86 -67.29
N SER A 13 4.51 20.64 -67.19
CA SER A 13 4.30 19.93 -65.93
C SER A 13 5.41 18.91 -65.67
N PHE A 14 6.03 18.95 -64.49
CA PHE A 14 7.06 17.99 -64.07
C PHE A 14 6.85 17.55 -62.62
N SER A 15 7.36 16.37 -62.27
CA SER A 15 7.26 15.81 -60.94
C SER A 15 8.48 16.15 -60.08
N VAL A 16 8.23 16.48 -58.81
CA VAL A 16 9.26 16.83 -57.82
C VAL A 16 9.10 15.94 -56.59
N LYS A 17 10.22 15.55 -55.96
CA LYS A 17 10.23 14.76 -54.72
C LYS A 17 9.60 15.55 -53.56
N ASP A 18 8.98 14.83 -52.62
CA ASP A 18 8.25 15.37 -51.46
C ASP A 18 9.10 16.32 -50.60
N GLU A 19 10.42 16.10 -50.53
CA GLU A 19 11.37 16.93 -49.76
C GLU A 19 11.51 18.38 -50.29
N ALA A 20 10.99 18.65 -51.49
CA ALA A 20 10.93 19.97 -52.10
C ALA A 20 9.64 20.74 -51.74
N GLU A 21 8.78 20.18 -50.89
CA GLU A 21 7.59 20.84 -50.37
C GLU A 21 7.94 22.18 -49.68
N GLY A 22 7.25 23.26 -50.08
CA GLY A 22 7.49 24.60 -49.55
C GLY A 22 8.74 25.31 -50.10
N LYS A 23 9.63 24.61 -50.83
CA LYS A 23 10.85 25.17 -51.44
C LYS A 23 10.59 25.63 -52.89
N ARG A 24 11.47 26.49 -53.40
CA ARG A 24 11.46 26.93 -54.81
C ARG A 24 12.39 26.03 -55.62
N VAL A 25 11.88 25.45 -56.69
CA VAL A 25 12.64 24.61 -57.62
C VAL A 25 12.66 25.28 -59.00
N ARG A 26 13.77 25.19 -59.72
CA ARG A 26 13.85 25.75 -61.07
C ARG A 26 13.14 24.83 -62.07
N CYS A 27 12.39 25.42 -63.00
CA CYS A 27 11.81 24.68 -64.11
C CYS A 27 12.92 24.13 -65.02
N LYS A 28 12.79 22.88 -65.47
CA LYS A 28 13.79 22.23 -66.34
C LYS A 28 13.88 22.84 -67.74
N GLU A 29 12.83 23.51 -68.22
CA GLU A 29 12.78 24.05 -69.59
C GLU A 29 13.04 25.55 -69.67
N CYS A 30 12.52 26.36 -68.75
CA CYS A 30 12.71 27.83 -68.78
C CYS A 30 13.60 28.37 -67.66
N GLY A 31 14.07 27.53 -66.74
CA GLY A 31 14.94 27.95 -65.62
C GLY A 31 14.27 28.79 -64.53
N ALA A 32 13.02 29.23 -64.72
CA ALA A 32 12.30 30.09 -63.80
C ALA A 32 12.00 29.41 -62.45
N PRO A 33 12.05 30.15 -61.32
CA PRO A 33 11.84 29.59 -59.99
C PRO A 33 10.35 29.33 -59.70
N VAL A 34 9.96 28.06 -59.63
CA VAL A 34 8.59 27.59 -59.34
C VAL A 34 8.47 27.18 -57.87
N LYS A 35 7.46 27.71 -57.16
CA LYS A 35 7.19 27.36 -55.76
C LYS A 35 6.31 26.11 -55.68
N VAL A 36 6.76 25.08 -54.97
CA VAL A 36 6.01 23.83 -54.77
C VAL A 36 5.04 24.01 -53.60
N THR A 37 3.74 24.02 -53.88
CA THR A 37 2.67 24.12 -52.86
C THR A 37 2.08 22.75 -52.57
N ALA A 38 1.85 22.44 -51.29
CA ALA A 38 1.16 21.24 -50.85
C ALA A 38 -0.19 21.10 -51.57
N ALA A 39 -0.48 19.92 -52.12
CA ALA A 39 -1.75 19.64 -52.73
C ALA A 39 -2.82 19.47 -51.64
N LYS A 40 -3.42 20.58 -51.18
CA LYS A 40 -4.82 20.57 -50.72
C LYS A 40 -5.67 21.10 -51.86
N GLN A 41 -6.62 20.27 -52.28
CA GLN A 41 -7.62 20.63 -53.28
C GLN A 41 -8.39 21.86 -52.77
N SER A 42 -8.08 23.00 -53.36
CA SER A 42 -8.80 24.26 -53.17
C SER A 42 -9.20 24.72 -54.56
N LYS A 43 -10.50 24.60 -54.87
CA LYS A 43 -11.11 25.30 -55.99
C LYS A 43 -11.08 26.79 -55.69
N LYS A 44 -10.71 27.58 -56.69
CA LYS A 44 -10.48 29.02 -56.63
C LYS A 44 -11.46 29.74 -57.55
N ARG A 45 -11.91 30.94 -57.17
CA ARG A 45 -12.08 32.14 -58.03
C ARG A 45 -12.44 33.36 -57.16
N SER A 46 -11.54 34.33 -56.94
CA SER A 46 -11.09 35.51 -57.74
C SER A 46 -12.08 36.69 -57.75
N ARG A 47 -11.71 37.88 -57.26
CA ARG A 47 -11.21 39.06 -58.03
C ARG A 47 -10.65 40.13 -57.07
N SER A 48 -9.45 40.68 -57.29
CA SER A 48 -9.08 41.92 -58.03
C SER A 48 -9.51 43.24 -57.39
N SER A 49 -8.53 44.08 -57.06
CA SER A 49 -8.60 45.39 -56.40
C SER A 49 -8.63 46.59 -57.37
N LYS A 50 -9.29 47.69 -56.98
CA LYS A 50 -8.83 49.09 -57.15
C LYS A 50 -9.61 50.06 -56.22
N PRO A 51 -9.01 51.17 -55.75
CA PRO A 51 -9.60 52.07 -54.75
C PRO A 51 -10.25 53.31 -55.39
N ALA A 52 -11.31 53.85 -54.77
CA ALA A 52 -11.75 55.23 -54.97
C ALA A 52 -12.62 55.73 -53.80
N ASP A 53 -12.18 56.86 -53.26
CA ASP A 53 -12.86 58.04 -52.71
C ASP A 53 -14.16 57.98 -51.88
N THR A 54 -14.19 58.92 -50.94
CA THR A 54 -15.05 59.06 -49.77
C THR A 54 -16.46 59.62 -50.05
N ASP A 55 -17.38 59.24 -49.16
CA ASP A 55 -18.68 59.86 -48.80
C ASP A 55 -20.00 59.41 -49.46
N ASP A 56 -20.02 58.39 -50.32
CA ASP A 56 -21.29 57.74 -50.76
C ASP A 56 -21.29 56.19 -50.64
N PHE A 57 -20.34 55.67 -49.87
CA PHE A 57 -20.02 54.25 -49.76
C PHE A 57 -21.11 53.41 -49.09
N LEU A 58 -21.85 53.97 -48.13
CA LEU A 58 -22.80 53.20 -47.31
C LEU A 58 -24.15 52.93 -48.00
N ALA A 59 -24.56 53.73 -48.98
CA ALA A 59 -25.84 53.58 -49.67
C ALA A 59 -25.82 52.58 -50.83
N THR A 60 -24.62 52.22 -51.33
CA THR A 60 -24.42 51.30 -52.47
C THR A 60 -23.85 49.94 -52.04
N LEU A 61 -23.61 49.73 -50.75
CA LEU A 61 -23.24 48.43 -50.18
C LEU A 61 -24.49 47.55 -50.11
N ASP A 62 -24.73 46.82 -51.18
CA ASP A 62 -25.70 45.73 -51.25
C ASP A 62 -25.24 44.61 -50.30
N ILE A 63 -25.72 44.65 -49.05
CA ILE A 63 -25.31 43.76 -47.95
C ILE A 63 -25.50 42.30 -48.34
N ASP A 64 -26.51 42.00 -49.17
CA ASP A 64 -26.83 40.66 -49.67
C ASP A 64 -25.76 40.09 -50.63
N LYS A 65 -24.93 40.95 -51.24
CA LYS A 65 -23.80 40.56 -52.11
C LYS A 65 -22.46 40.47 -51.38
N LEU A 66 -22.38 40.98 -50.15
CA LEU A 66 -21.19 40.95 -49.30
C LEU A 66 -21.28 39.90 -48.18
N GLU A 67 -22.48 39.40 -47.88
CA GLU A 67 -22.65 38.26 -46.99
C GLU A 67 -22.08 36.99 -47.66
N ASP A 68 -20.98 36.48 -47.09
CA ASP A 68 -20.31 35.27 -47.56
C ASP A 68 -21.15 34.04 -47.20
N LYS A 69 -22.07 33.66 -48.11
CA LYS A 69 -23.00 32.52 -47.91
C LYS A 69 -22.30 31.17 -47.73
N ALA A 70 -20.99 31.09 -47.96
CA ALA A 70 -20.19 29.89 -47.80
C ALA A 70 -19.56 29.73 -46.39
N ALA A 71 -19.62 30.77 -45.54
CA ALA A 71 -19.04 30.74 -44.20
C ALA A 71 -20.13 30.51 -43.15
N LYS A 72 -20.24 29.27 -42.66
CA LYS A 72 -21.13 28.94 -41.53
C LYS A 72 -20.41 29.27 -40.22
N ILE A 73 -21.05 30.05 -39.36
CA ILE A 73 -20.44 30.52 -38.10
C ILE A 73 -21.05 29.74 -36.91
N CYS A 74 -20.24 29.32 -35.92
CA CYS A 74 -20.79 28.70 -34.69
C CYS A 74 -21.73 29.70 -34.00
N PRO A 75 -23.02 29.37 -33.79
CA PRO A 75 -24.02 30.29 -33.22
C PRO A 75 -23.73 30.69 -31.76
N ARG A 76 -22.73 30.07 -31.14
CA ARG A 76 -22.36 30.33 -29.74
C ARG A 76 -21.02 31.05 -29.56
N CYS A 77 -20.01 30.75 -30.37
CA CYS A 77 -18.67 31.32 -30.20
C CYS A 77 -18.19 32.17 -31.36
N GLY A 78 -18.96 32.29 -32.44
CA GLY A 78 -18.60 33.13 -33.58
C GLY A 78 -17.41 32.63 -34.40
N GLN A 79 -16.98 31.37 -34.22
CA GLN A 79 -15.88 30.79 -34.99
C GLN A 79 -16.39 30.25 -36.31
N ASP A 80 -15.66 30.46 -37.40
CA ASP A 80 -15.93 29.84 -38.70
C ASP A 80 -15.84 28.31 -38.60
N VAL A 81 -16.83 27.64 -39.19
CA VAL A 81 -16.98 26.19 -39.17
C VAL A 81 -17.27 25.73 -40.59
N ASP A 82 -16.67 24.60 -40.99
CA ASP A 82 -16.89 24.06 -42.33
C ASP A 82 -18.35 23.60 -42.48
N GLU A 83 -18.89 23.63 -43.71
CA GLU A 83 -20.29 23.27 -43.97
C GLU A 83 -20.63 21.82 -43.57
N ASP A 84 -19.63 20.93 -43.60
CA ASP A 84 -19.74 19.51 -43.27
C ASP A 84 -19.65 19.21 -41.77
N ASP A 85 -19.25 20.19 -40.95
CA ASP A 85 -19.07 19.99 -39.50
C ASP A 85 -20.43 20.00 -38.78
N VAL A 86 -20.79 18.88 -38.15
CA VAL A 86 -22.02 18.80 -37.33
C VAL A 86 -21.83 19.47 -35.97
N GLU A 87 -20.64 19.37 -35.39
CA GLU A 87 -20.27 20.01 -34.13
C GLU A 87 -19.13 21.00 -34.33
N CYS A 88 -19.21 22.19 -33.73
CA CYS A 88 -18.12 23.13 -33.79
C CYS A 88 -16.88 22.63 -33.05
N SER A 89 -15.74 22.61 -33.73
CA SER A 89 -14.43 22.26 -33.17
C SER A 89 -14.02 23.10 -31.95
N HIS A 90 -14.40 24.39 -31.93
CA HIS A 90 -14.03 25.33 -30.87
C HIS A 90 -15.02 25.38 -29.70
N CYS A 91 -16.33 25.42 -29.97
CA CYS A 91 -17.38 25.57 -28.95
C CYS A 91 -18.05 24.23 -28.55
N GLY A 92 -17.92 23.17 -29.37
CA GLY A 92 -18.50 21.84 -29.13
C GLY A 92 -20.03 21.83 -29.15
N VAL A 93 -20.61 22.86 -29.77
CA VAL A 93 -22.05 23.01 -29.95
C VAL A 93 -22.40 22.42 -31.30
N ASP A 94 -23.49 21.68 -31.34
CA ASP A 94 -24.07 21.19 -32.57
C ASP A 94 -24.61 22.39 -33.37
N LEU A 95 -24.13 22.55 -34.61
CA LEU A 95 -24.43 23.71 -35.45
C LEU A 95 -25.91 23.77 -35.84
N SER A 96 -26.64 22.65 -35.76
CA SER A 96 -28.06 22.59 -36.08
C SER A 96 -28.95 22.98 -34.91
N THR A 97 -28.59 22.57 -33.69
CA THR A 97 -29.46 22.75 -32.50
C THR A 97 -29.01 23.90 -31.60
N GLY A 98 -27.81 24.46 -31.80
CA GLY A 98 -27.25 25.51 -30.95
C GLY A 98 -26.99 25.06 -29.50
N ARG A 99 -27.18 23.78 -29.20
CA ARG A 99 -26.95 23.16 -27.88
C ARG A 99 -25.76 22.22 -27.97
N MET A 100 -25.04 22.08 -26.86
CA MET A 100 -24.02 21.03 -26.77
C MET A 100 -24.71 19.69 -26.56
N SER A 101 -24.29 18.66 -27.30
CA SER A 101 -24.69 17.29 -27.02
C SER A 101 -24.31 16.90 -25.58
N GLU A 102 -25.08 16.02 -24.94
CA GLU A 102 -24.76 15.60 -23.56
C GLU A 102 -23.36 14.96 -23.47
N ALA A 103 -22.95 14.24 -24.51
CA ALA A 103 -21.63 13.63 -24.62
C ALA A 103 -20.53 14.70 -24.65
N THR A 104 -20.65 15.73 -25.49
CA THR A 104 -19.65 16.81 -25.60
C THR A 104 -19.65 17.71 -24.36
N ARG A 105 -20.81 17.94 -23.73
CA ARG A 105 -20.92 18.60 -22.42
C ARG A 105 -20.19 17.82 -21.32
N ARG A 106 -20.38 16.50 -21.26
CA ARG A 106 -19.67 15.61 -20.32
C ARG A 106 -18.16 15.60 -20.60
N LYS A 107 -17.74 15.52 -21.86
CA LYS A 107 -16.31 15.53 -22.28
C LYS A 107 -15.60 16.82 -21.88
N ARG A 108 -16.21 17.99 -22.11
CA ARG A 108 -15.65 19.29 -21.68
C ARG A 108 -15.64 19.46 -20.17
N LYS A 109 -16.67 18.98 -19.46
CA LYS A 109 -16.72 18.99 -17.99
C LYS A 109 -15.59 18.14 -17.38
N ARG A 110 -15.21 17.05 -18.04
CA ARG A 110 -14.20 16.08 -17.56
C ARG A 110 -12.75 16.58 -17.59
N LYS A 111 -12.40 17.68 -18.29
CA LYS A 111 -11.03 18.27 -18.32
C LYS A 111 -9.88 17.23 -18.35
N GLY A 112 -10.06 16.13 -19.09
CA GLY A 112 -9.15 14.98 -19.14
C GLY A 112 -9.43 14.08 -20.36
N PRO A 113 -8.46 13.24 -20.77
CA PRO A 113 -8.66 12.27 -21.85
C PRO A 113 -9.72 11.22 -21.48
N ALA A 114 -10.31 10.55 -22.48
CA ALA A 114 -11.40 9.61 -22.28
C ALA A 114 -10.95 8.38 -21.44
N VAL A 115 -11.84 7.85 -20.59
CA VAL A 115 -11.53 6.69 -19.72
C VAL A 115 -11.40 5.41 -20.54
N GLU A 116 -12.07 5.34 -21.68
CA GLU A 116 -12.02 4.19 -22.59
C GLU A 116 -10.63 4.03 -23.22
N GLU A 117 -9.93 5.14 -23.46
CA GLU A 117 -8.56 5.13 -23.98
C GLU A 117 -7.55 4.59 -22.97
N PHE A 118 -7.87 4.61 -21.67
CA PHE A 118 -6.98 4.08 -20.64
C PHE A 118 -6.72 2.59 -20.85
N TYR A 119 -7.74 1.78 -21.09
CA TYR A 119 -7.60 0.31 -21.17
C TYR A 119 -6.72 -0.13 -22.35
N SER A 120 -6.89 0.49 -23.52
CA SER A 120 -6.12 0.14 -24.72
C SER A 120 -4.70 0.70 -24.69
N LYS A 121 -4.50 1.92 -24.18
CA LYS A 121 -3.18 2.56 -24.13
C LYS A 121 -2.30 2.10 -22.98
N SER A 122 -2.89 1.60 -21.89
CA SER A 122 -2.16 1.19 -20.69
C SER A 122 -1.02 0.22 -20.98
N TRP A 123 -1.23 -0.74 -21.87
CA TRP A 123 -0.24 -1.76 -22.18
C TRP A 123 0.95 -1.20 -22.98
N GLY A 124 0.66 -0.58 -24.12
CA GLY A 124 1.70 -0.07 -25.01
C GLY A 124 2.50 1.09 -24.42
N ASP A 125 1.83 1.99 -23.71
CA ASP A 125 2.49 3.16 -23.11
C ASP A 125 3.34 2.76 -21.89
N ALA A 126 2.85 1.87 -21.03
CA ALA A 126 3.64 1.36 -19.90
C ALA A 126 4.87 0.56 -20.36
N PHE A 127 4.75 -0.23 -21.42
CA PHE A 127 5.89 -0.94 -22.00
C PHE A 127 6.91 0.01 -22.62
N THR A 128 6.45 1.02 -23.36
CA THR A 128 7.31 2.06 -23.94
C THR A 128 8.05 2.83 -22.86
N PHE A 129 7.35 3.18 -21.77
CA PHE A 129 7.93 3.84 -20.61
C PHE A 129 9.01 2.99 -19.95
N LEU A 130 8.75 1.70 -19.73
CA LEU A 130 9.74 0.76 -19.18
C LEU A 130 10.98 0.66 -20.08
N LYS A 131 10.80 0.58 -21.41
CA LYS A 131 11.89 0.53 -22.39
C LYS A 131 12.75 1.80 -22.38
N ASN A 132 12.13 2.97 -22.18
CA ASN A 132 12.84 4.24 -22.08
C ASN A 132 13.56 4.40 -20.73
N HIS A 133 13.11 3.70 -19.69
CA HIS A 133 13.65 3.78 -18.33
C HIS A 133 14.25 2.47 -17.81
N LYS A 134 14.89 1.67 -18.67
CA LYS A 134 15.56 0.41 -18.28
C LYS A 134 16.58 0.58 -17.14
N GLY A 135 17.30 1.69 -17.12
CA GLY A 135 18.25 2.00 -16.05
C GLY A 135 17.59 2.10 -14.67
N LEU A 136 16.33 2.55 -14.61
CA LEU A 136 15.55 2.58 -13.36
C LEU A 136 15.15 1.16 -12.92
N ALA A 137 14.86 0.26 -13.87
CA ALA A 137 14.57 -1.15 -13.59
C ALA A 137 15.79 -1.88 -13.04
N VAL A 138 16.95 -1.72 -13.69
CA VAL A 138 18.22 -2.31 -13.22
C VAL A 138 18.57 -1.80 -11.81
N LYS A 139 18.43 -0.49 -11.59
CA LYS A 139 18.62 0.09 -10.25
C LYS A 139 17.67 -0.50 -9.21
N THR A 140 16.37 -0.60 -9.55
CA THR A 140 15.36 -1.20 -8.67
C THR A 140 15.71 -2.64 -8.31
N PHE A 141 16.18 -3.44 -9.28
CA PHE A 141 16.65 -4.79 -9.02
C PHE A 141 17.78 -4.80 -7.98
N PHE A 142 18.85 -4.03 -8.20
CA PHE A 142 19.97 -4.00 -7.25
C PHE A 142 19.55 -3.50 -5.87
N TYR A 143 18.71 -2.46 -5.79
CA TYR A 143 18.25 -1.92 -4.52
C TYR A 143 17.38 -2.92 -3.74
N SER A 144 16.43 -3.56 -4.41
CA SER A 144 15.60 -4.59 -3.79
C SER A 144 16.43 -5.81 -3.41
N PHE A 145 17.34 -6.26 -4.27
CA PHE A 145 18.20 -7.41 -4.00
C PHE A 145 19.13 -7.16 -2.80
N ILE A 146 19.80 -6.02 -2.75
CA ILE A 146 20.69 -5.65 -1.63
C ILE A 146 19.87 -5.50 -0.34
N ALA A 147 18.73 -4.81 -0.37
CA ALA A 147 17.88 -4.63 0.81
C ALA A 147 17.33 -5.97 1.33
N SER A 148 16.89 -6.87 0.45
CA SER A 148 16.44 -8.21 0.84
C SER A 148 17.58 -9.07 1.36
N THR A 149 18.77 -9.01 0.75
CA THR A 149 19.94 -9.76 1.21
C THR A 149 20.33 -9.31 2.63
N LEU A 150 20.41 -8.00 2.86
CA LEU A 150 20.65 -7.44 4.19
C LEU A 150 19.60 -7.88 5.20
N PHE A 151 18.33 -7.91 4.79
CA PHE A 151 17.25 -8.44 5.63
C PHE A 151 17.48 -9.91 6.01
N PHE A 152 17.71 -10.81 5.05
CA PHE A 152 17.91 -12.24 5.35
C PHE A 152 19.17 -12.51 6.18
N CYS A 153 20.28 -11.83 5.87
CA CYS A 153 21.50 -11.93 6.68
C CYS A 153 21.27 -11.43 8.12
N ALA A 154 20.55 -10.32 8.29
CA ALA A 154 20.23 -9.80 9.61
C ALA A 154 19.26 -10.71 10.38
N VAL A 155 18.29 -11.33 9.73
CA VAL A 155 17.41 -12.35 10.35
C VAL A 155 18.22 -13.58 10.76
N PHE A 156 19.10 -14.08 9.90
CA PHE A 156 20.00 -15.18 10.26
C PHE A 156 20.84 -14.85 11.50
N MET A 157 21.49 -13.68 11.52
CA MET A 157 22.27 -13.23 12.66
C MET A 157 21.42 -13.04 13.93
N MET A 158 20.18 -12.56 13.79
CA MET A 158 19.24 -12.43 14.90
C MET A 158 18.90 -13.81 15.52
N MET A 159 18.73 -14.84 14.70
CA MET A 159 18.48 -16.22 15.17
C MET A 159 19.74 -16.85 15.77
N TRP A 160 20.90 -16.56 15.19
CA TRP A 160 22.21 -17.08 15.62
C TRP A 160 22.68 -16.48 16.95
N CYS A 161 22.43 -15.20 17.20
CA CYS A 161 22.84 -14.53 18.43
C CYS A 161 21.97 -14.96 19.63
N HIS A 162 22.60 -15.56 20.64
CA HIS A 162 21.93 -15.95 21.87
C HIS A 162 21.74 -14.79 22.87
N ARG A 163 22.64 -13.79 22.87
CA ARG A 163 22.54 -12.62 23.77
C ARG A 163 21.56 -11.57 23.25
N THR A 164 20.81 -10.95 24.16
CA THR A 164 19.76 -9.98 23.82
C THR A 164 20.24 -8.71 23.12
N PRO A 165 21.39 -8.07 23.48
CA PRO A 165 21.77 -6.81 22.82
C PRO A 165 22.15 -6.99 21.33
N PRO A 166 23.02 -7.96 20.95
CA PRO A 166 23.28 -8.25 19.54
C PRO A 166 22.04 -8.70 18.78
N ARG A 167 21.17 -9.51 19.41
CA ARG A 167 19.92 -9.95 18.80
C ARG A 167 18.99 -8.78 18.47
N ALA A 168 18.85 -7.82 19.40
CA ALA A 168 18.06 -6.61 19.17
C ALA A 168 18.67 -5.72 18.08
N PHE A 169 19.99 -5.57 18.04
CA PHE A 169 20.70 -4.83 16.99
C PHE A 169 20.42 -5.41 15.59
N TRP A 170 20.60 -6.72 15.41
CA TRP A 170 20.33 -7.37 14.13
C TRP A 170 18.84 -7.33 13.77
N GLY A 171 17.95 -7.42 14.76
CA GLY A 171 16.51 -7.23 14.53
C GLY A 171 16.13 -5.84 14.05
N PHE A 172 16.78 -4.80 14.57
CA PHE A 172 16.60 -3.44 14.07
C PHE A 172 17.09 -3.29 12.61
N ILE A 173 18.26 -3.85 12.28
CA ILE A 173 18.77 -3.84 10.91
C ILE A 173 17.85 -4.61 9.96
N ALA A 174 17.34 -5.78 10.37
CA ALA A 174 16.37 -6.54 9.60
C ALA A 174 15.11 -5.69 9.34
N PHE A 175 14.56 -5.07 10.38
CA PHE A 175 13.40 -4.19 10.28
C PHE A 175 13.62 -3.04 9.28
N VAL A 176 14.71 -2.28 9.42
CA VAL A 176 14.98 -1.15 8.51
C VAL A 176 15.17 -1.62 7.06
N SER A 177 15.81 -2.77 6.87
CA SER A 177 16.08 -3.36 5.54
C SER A 177 14.81 -3.82 4.84
N ILE A 178 13.90 -4.51 5.55
CA ILE A 178 12.63 -4.93 4.95
C ILE A 178 11.70 -3.74 4.69
N MET A 179 11.77 -2.66 5.48
CA MET A 179 11.01 -1.42 5.22
C MET A 179 11.43 -0.68 3.95
N ALA A 180 12.68 -0.84 3.50
CA ALA A 180 13.17 -0.15 2.32
C ALA A 180 12.41 -0.57 1.04
N ILE A 181 11.97 -1.83 0.96
CA ILE A 181 11.25 -2.38 -0.20
C ILE A 181 9.86 -1.75 -0.40
N PRO A 182 8.91 -1.80 0.55
CA PRO A 182 7.62 -1.14 0.41
C PRO A 182 7.76 0.39 0.31
N GLY A 183 8.77 0.96 0.95
CA GLY A 183 9.10 2.37 0.80
C GLY A 183 9.49 2.76 -0.61
N TRP A 184 10.28 1.92 -1.29
CA TRP A 184 10.63 2.10 -2.69
C TRP A 184 9.41 1.98 -3.61
N ILE A 185 8.50 1.04 -3.33
CA ILE A 185 7.21 0.94 -4.04
C ILE A 185 6.45 2.25 -3.93
N TRP A 186 6.27 2.75 -2.72
CA TRP A 186 5.55 3.98 -2.45
C TRP A 186 6.18 5.18 -3.17
N PHE A 187 7.51 5.28 -3.11
CA PHE A 187 8.27 6.33 -3.76
C PHE A 187 8.10 6.31 -5.30
N ILE A 188 8.30 5.15 -5.94
CA ILE A 188 8.17 5.03 -7.40
C ILE A 188 6.75 5.31 -7.85
N GLN A 189 5.75 4.77 -7.14
CA GLN A 189 4.35 5.01 -7.45
C GLN A 189 3.99 6.50 -7.34
N THR A 190 4.38 7.16 -6.24
CA THR A 190 4.09 8.60 -6.06
C THR A 190 4.80 9.49 -7.08
N GLU A 191 6.07 9.24 -7.39
CA GLU A 191 6.80 10.03 -8.37
C GLU A 191 6.22 9.83 -9.78
N VAL A 192 6.07 8.59 -10.25
CA VAL A 192 5.56 8.32 -11.60
C VAL A 192 4.16 8.89 -11.81
N VAL A 193 3.27 8.75 -10.81
CA VAL A 193 1.93 9.34 -10.85
C VAL A 193 2.01 10.87 -10.89
N ARG A 194 2.88 11.49 -10.10
CA ARG A 194 3.09 12.95 -10.12
C ARG A 194 3.57 13.43 -11.49
N TYR A 195 4.51 12.73 -12.11
CA TYR A 195 4.99 13.07 -13.47
C TYR A 195 3.91 12.91 -14.53
N ALA A 196 3.11 11.84 -14.45
CA ALA A 196 1.98 11.62 -15.35
C ALA A 196 0.95 12.75 -15.24
N LEU A 197 0.62 13.18 -14.01
CA LEU A 197 -0.30 14.29 -13.77
C LEU A 197 0.24 15.66 -14.23
N GLN A 198 1.57 15.83 -14.22
CA GLN A 198 2.26 17.01 -14.77
C GLN A 198 2.45 16.95 -16.29
N LYS A 199 2.05 15.86 -16.96
CA LYS A 199 2.26 15.62 -18.40
C LYS A 199 3.73 15.81 -18.85
N LYS A 200 4.66 15.38 -18.00
CA LYS A 200 6.10 15.41 -18.29
C LYS A 200 6.56 14.04 -18.75
N ASP A 201 7.27 14.00 -19.88
CA ASP A 201 7.72 12.74 -20.49
C ASP A 201 9.06 12.22 -19.94
N LYS A 202 9.83 13.06 -19.26
CA LYS A 202 11.14 12.70 -18.69
C LYS A 202 11.12 12.76 -17.16
N LEU A 203 11.37 11.62 -16.52
CA LEU A 203 11.65 11.56 -15.09
C LEU A 203 12.97 12.29 -14.78
N LYS A 204 12.99 13.12 -13.74
CA LYS A 204 14.24 13.61 -13.14
C LYS A 204 15.06 12.41 -12.66
N ARG A 205 16.39 12.52 -12.61
CA ARG A 205 17.24 11.45 -12.06
C ARG A 205 16.76 11.11 -10.65
N ILE A 206 16.22 9.91 -10.50
CA ILE A 206 15.83 9.34 -9.21
C ILE A 206 17.07 8.67 -8.64
N ASN A 207 17.49 9.13 -7.46
CA ASN A 207 18.50 8.47 -6.65
C ASN A 207 17.79 7.71 -5.53
N PHE A 208 18.25 6.51 -5.25
CA PHE A 208 17.78 5.75 -4.10
C PHE A 208 18.45 6.28 -2.85
N ASP A 209 17.61 6.57 -1.86
CA ASP A 209 18.01 6.92 -0.52
C ASP A 209 17.38 5.90 0.41
N PHE A 210 18.24 5.08 1.02
CA PHE A 210 17.82 3.95 1.85
C PHE A 210 16.96 4.41 3.04
N PHE A 211 17.36 5.48 3.74
CA PHE A 211 16.64 5.96 4.92
C PHE A 211 15.32 6.63 4.54
N LEU A 212 15.30 7.40 3.46
CA LEU A 212 14.06 7.96 2.94
C LEU A 212 13.08 6.86 2.53
N CYS A 213 13.58 5.80 1.88
CA CYS A 213 12.76 4.65 1.52
C CYS A 213 12.24 3.95 2.77
N SER A 214 13.07 3.61 3.75
CA SER A 214 12.59 2.99 5.00
C SER A 214 11.54 3.85 5.73
N ALA A 215 11.69 5.18 5.74
CA ALA A 215 10.69 6.08 6.31
C ALA A 215 9.36 6.10 5.54
N LEU A 216 9.41 6.05 4.20
CA LEU A 216 8.22 5.87 3.37
C LEU A 216 7.63 4.46 3.50
N GLY A 217 8.45 3.46 3.83
CA GLY A 217 8.02 2.10 4.14
C GLY A 217 7.11 2.05 5.35
N MET A 218 7.42 2.83 6.40
CA MET A 218 6.51 2.99 7.54
C MET A 218 5.16 3.55 7.09
N LYS A 219 5.13 4.56 6.21
CA LYS A 219 3.87 5.10 5.67
C LYS A 219 3.08 4.04 4.89
N PHE A 220 3.76 3.23 4.08
CA PHE A 220 3.13 2.13 3.34
C PHE A 220 2.48 1.15 4.31
N ILE A 221 3.20 0.72 5.36
CA ILE A 221 2.64 -0.23 6.33
C ILE A 221 1.47 0.38 7.07
N PHE A 222 1.59 1.60 7.60
CA PHE A 222 0.48 2.28 8.26
C PHE A 222 -0.75 2.39 7.35
N TRP A 223 -0.54 2.60 6.05
CA TRP A 223 -1.63 2.65 5.08
C TRP A 223 -2.26 1.26 4.86
N VAL A 224 -1.44 0.21 4.66
CA VAL A 224 -1.93 -1.17 4.51
C VAL A 224 -2.74 -1.58 5.72
N VAL A 225 -2.17 -1.38 6.91
CA VAL A 225 -2.77 -1.56 8.23
C VAL A 225 -4.12 -0.86 8.28
N LEU A 226 -4.16 0.45 8.06
CA LEU A 226 -5.40 1.24 8.14
C LEU A 226 -6.51 0.70 7.23
N PHE A 227 -6.18 0.27 6.02
CA PHE A 227 -7.14 -0.18 5.02
C PHE A 227 -7.50 -1.67 5.08
N SER A 228 -6.60 -2.55 5.52
CA SER A 228 -6.86 -3.99 5.62
C SER A 228 -7.61 -4.31 6.90
N LEU A 229 -7.34 -3.56 7.96
CA LEU A 229 -7.83 -3.83 9.31
C LEU A 229 -9.31 -4.13 9.47
N PRO A 230 -10.25 -3.36 8.89
CA PRO A 230 -11.67 -3.68 9.04
C PRO A 230 -12.02 -5.06 8.46
N ALA A 231 -11.37 -5.45 7.38
CA ALA A 231 -11.55 -6.75 6.76
C ALA A 231 -10.78 -7.85 7.50
N GLU A 232 -9.55 -7.58 7.93
CA GLU A 232 -8.72 -8.51 8.72
C GLU A 232 -9.32 -8.81 10.10
N ALA A 233 -10.01 -7.85 10.73
CA ALA A 233 -10.68 -8.09 12.00
C ALA A 233 -11.76 -9.19 11.91
N ILE A 234 -12.34 -9.39 10.73
CA ILE A 234 -13.36 -10.42 10.47
C ILE A 234 -12.72 -11.65 9.81
N LEU A 235 -12.05 -11.45 8.67
CA LEU A 235 -11.50 -12.54 7.87
C LEU A 235 -10.23 -13.11 8.48
N GLY A 236 -9.40 -12.29 9.11
CA GLY A 236 -8.20 -12.76 9.82
C GLY A 236 -8.54 -13.53 11.09
N THR A 237 -9.58 -13.11 11.85
CA THR A 237 -10.04 -13.86 13.03
C THR A 237 -10.70 -15.19 12.65
N LEU A 238 -11.53 -15.20 11.59
CA LEU A 238 -12.04 -16.45 11.02
C LEU A 238 -10.91 -17.32 10.49
N GLY A 239 -9.94 -16.73 9.79
CA GLY A 239 -8.79 -17.46 9.27
C GLY A 239 -7.96 -18.12 10.36
N TYR A 240 -7.71 -17.39 11.46
CA TYR A 240 -7.07 -17.94 12.66
C TYR A 240 -7.87 -19.09 13.27
N TYR A 241 -9.20 -18.95 13.38
CA TYR A 241 -10.07 -20.01 13.87
C TYR A 241 -9.93 -21.28 13.02
N PHE A 242 -9.87 -21.17 11.70
CA PHE A 242 -9.69 -22.33 10.82
C PHE A 242 -8.28 -22.94 10.92
N ILE A 243 -7.23 -22.12 11.02
CA ILE A 243 -5.85 -22.62 11.27
C ILE A 243 -5.75 -23.36 12.60
N SER A 244 -6.40 -22.83 13.65
CA SER A 244 -6.39 -23.44 14.99
C SER A 244 -7.18 -24.76 15.07
N ASN A 245 -8.02 -25.04 14.08
CA ASN A 245 -8.80 -26.27 13.96
C ASN A 245 -8.31 -27.12 12.77
N ASP A 246 -7.00 -27.15 12.54
CA ASP A 246 -6.30 -27.96 11.53
C ASP A 246 -6.68 -27.70 10.05
N SER A 247 -7.41 -26.63 9.75
CA SER A 247 -7.77 -26.21 8.39
C SER A 247 -6.87 -25.07 7.90
N ILE A 248 -5.57 -25.34 7.82
CA ILE A 248 -4.54 -24.37 7.42
C ILE A 248 -4.84 -23.71 6.06
N PRO A 249 -5.19 -24.45 4.98
CA PRO A 249 -5.41 -23.84 3.67
C PRO A 249 -6.56 -22.83 3.67
N VAL A 250 -7.67 -23.18 4.35
CA VAL A 250 -8.85 -22.31 4.45
C VAL A 250 -8.51 -21.05 5.23
N GLY A 251 -7.79 -21.19 6.34
CA GLY A 251 -7.43 -20.03 7.15
C GLY A 251 -6.45 -19.08 6.46
N VAL A 252 -5.48 -19.59 5.70
CA VAL A 252 -4.57 -18.76 4.90
C VAL A 252 -5.32 -18.01 3.79
N ILE A 253 -6.28 -18.65 3.13
CA ILE A 253 -7.11 -18.00 2.11
C ILE A 253 -7.95 -16.88 2.70
N LEU A 254 -8.54 -17.08 3.89
CA LEU A 254 -9.34 -16.06 4.57
C LEU A 254 -8.49 -14.85 4.97
N ILE A 255 -7.30 -15.07 5.53
CA ILE A 255 -6.35 -13.98 5.82
C ILE A 255 -5.98 -13.25 4.53
N ALA A 256 -5.62 -13.97 3.46
CA ALA A 256 -5.30 -13.35 2.18
C ALA A 256 -6.47 -12.52 1.61
N ALA A 257 -7.71 -12.98 1.81
CA ALA A 257 -8.92 -12.26 1.41
C ALA A 257 -9.11 -10.94 2.19
N GLY A 258 -8.62 -10.86 3.42
CA GLY A 258 -8.61 -9.64 4.24
C GLY A 258 -7.81 -8.48 3.62
N PHE A 259 -6.80 -8.78 2.80
CA PHE A 259 -6.01 -7.76 2.09
C PHE A 259 -6.61 -7.29 0.77
N ILE A 260 -7.68 -7.94 0.26
CA ILE A 260 -8.30 -7.56 -1.03
C ILE A 260 -8.76 -6.10 -1.07
N PRO A 261 -9.45 -5.55 -0.05
CA PRO A 261 -9.86 -4.15 -0.07
C PRO A 261 -8.67 -3.19 -0.18
N THR A 262 -7.60 -3.45 0.56
CA THR A 262 -6.35 -2.67 0.50
C THR A 262 -5.75 -2.70 -0.89
N PHE A 263 -5.69 -3.88 -1.51
CA PHE A 263 -5.15 -4.05 -2.86
C PHE A 263 -5.98 -3.30 -3.91
N LEU A 264 -7.31 -3.35 -3.82
CA LEU A 264 -8.22 -2.65 -4.74
C LEU A 264 -8.17 -1.12 -4.59
N MET A 265 -7.97 -0.63 -3.37
CA MET A 265 -7.94 0.81 -3.07
C MET A 265 -6.58 1.45 -3.39
N PHE A 266 -5.50 0.66 -3.44
CA PHE A 266 -4.14 1.13 -3.67
C PHE A 266 -3.98 2.03 -4.92
N PRO A 267 -4.41 1.62 -6.13
CA PRO A 267 -4.25 2.48 -7.33
C PRO A 267 -5.01 3.81 -7.24
N LEU A 268 -6.08 3.87 -6.45
CA LEU A 268 -6.84 5.10 -6.24
C LEU A 268 -6.23 5.99 -5.16
N ALA A 269 -5.59 5.38 -4.15
CA ALA A 269 -4.92 6.11 -3.07
C ALA A 269 -3.68 6.86 -3.57
N MET A 270 -2.87 6.24 -4.42
CA MET A 270 -1.59 6.82 -4.84
C MET A 270 -1.73 8.22 -5.48
N PRO A 271 -2.69 8.50 -6.39
CA PRO A 271 -2.96 9.85 -6.88
C PRO A 271 -3.17 10.88 -5.77
N HIS A 272 -3.94 10.54 -4.72
CA HIS A 272 -4.14 11.43 -3.57
C HIS A 272 -2.85 11.65 -2.78
N MET A 273 -2.02 10.62 -2.64
CA MET A 273 -0.72 10.72 -1.97
C MET A 273 0.31 11.58 -2.73
N THR A 274 0.08 11.86 -4.02
CA THR A 274 0.93 12.78 -4.79
C THR A 274 0.57 14.25 -4.65
N MET A 275 -0.61 14.54 -4.11
CA MET A 275 -1.14 15.89 -3.93
C MET A 275 -0.55 16.58 -2.71
N VAL A 276 -0.72 17.90 -2.64
CA VAL A 276 -0.35 18.68 -1.46
C VAL A 276 -1.22 18.27 -0.26
N ASP A 277 -2.51 18.02 -0.49
CA ASP A 277 -3.41 17.44 0.51
C ASP A 277 -3.60 15.94 0.24
N SER A 278 -2.90 15.11 1.01
CA SER A 278 -3.03 13.66 0.95
C SER A 278 -4.20 13.10 1.75
N THR A 279 -4.91 13.92 2.54
CA THR A 279 -5.94 13.48 3.49
C THR A 279 -7.01 12.55 2.88
N PRO A 280 -7.53 12.81 1.66
CA PRO A 280 -8.51 11.89 1.06
C PRO A 280 -7.98 10.46 0.85
N GLY A 281 -6.67 10.29 0.61
CA GLY A 281 -6.03 8.98 0.46
C GLY A 281 -5.87 8.20 1.76
N TRP A 282 -5.98 8.87 2.92
CA TRP A 282 -5.93 8.24 4.25
C TRP A 282 -7.31 7.89 4.80
N LEU A 283 -8.39 8.41 4.20
CA LEU A 283 -9.75 8.24 4.74
C LEU A 283 -10.52 7.18 3.96
N ILE A 284 -10.69 6.00 4.56
CA ILE A 284 -11.39 4.84 3.97
C ILE A 284 -12.75 5.23 3.38
N HIS A 285 -13.55 6.02 4.10
CA HIS A 285 -14.88 6.43 3.63
C HIS A 285 -14.86 7.38 2.43
N LYS A 286 -13.82 8.22 2.28
CA LYS A 286 -13.67 9.09 1.11
C LYS A 286 -13.16 8.30 -0.08
N LEU A 287 -12.14 7.48 0.14
CA LEU A 287 -11.56 6.65 -0.91
C LEU A 287 -12.54 5.57 -1.38
N GLY A 288 -13.35 5.01 -0.49
CA GLY A 288 -14.42 4.06 -0.83
C GLY A 288 -15.48 4.67 -1.76
N LYS A 289 -15.85 5.94 -1.58
CA LYS A 289 -16.75 6.65 -2.52
C LYS A 289 -16.12 6.83 -3.90
N VAL A 290 -14.82 7.17 -3.93
CA VAL A 290 -14.06 7.27 -5.19
C VAL A 290 -13.98 5.91 -5.87
N PHE A 291 -13.73 4.85 -5.10
CA PHE A 291 -13.70 3.48 -5.59
C PHE A 291 -15.02 3.06 -6.21
N LEU A 292 -16.16 3.30 -5.58
CA LEU A 292 -17.47 2.95 -6.16
C LEU A 292 -17.72 3.59 -7.53
N ASN A 293 -17.14 4.78 -7.79
CA ASN A 293 -17.22 5.43 -9.10
C ASN A 293 -16.17 4.92 -10.09
N LEU A 294 -15.02 4.45 -9.60
CA LEU A 294 -13.84 4.04 -10.38
C LEU A 294 -13.47 2.56 -10.21
N VAL A 295 -14.46 1.71 -9.92
CA VAL A 295 -14.25 0.26 -9.71
C VAL A 295 -13.57 -0.38 -10.92
N LYS A 296 -14.05 -0.06 -12.14
CA LYS A 296 -13.53 -0.68 -13.37
C LYS A 296 -12.05 -0.34 -13.62
N PRO A 297 -11.62 0.94 -13.60
CA PRO A 297 -10.19 1.26 -13.68
C PRO A 297 -9.34 0.64 -12.57
N ALA A 298 -9.83 0.62 -11.33
CA ALA A 298 -9.10 0.05 -10.19
C ALA A 298 -8.87 -1.46 -10.35
N ILE A 299 -9.93 -2.22 -10.68
CA ILE A 299 -9.84 -3.66 -10.94
C ILE A 299 -8.91 -3.94 -12.12
N PHE A 300 -8.98 -3.13 -13.18
CA PHE A 300 -8.07 -3.29 -14.33
C PHE A 300 -6.61 -3.11 -13.92
N TRP A 301 -6.29 -2.10 -13.10
CA TRP A 301 -4.93 -1.94 -12.58
C TRP A 301 -4.49 -3.15 -11.75
N CYS A 302 -5.36 -3.65 -10.86
CA CYS A 302 -5.10 -4.85 -10.06
C CYS A 302 -4.86 -6.09 -10.94
N PHE A 303 -5.65 -6.26 -12.00
CA PHE A 303 -5.47 -7.34 -12.98
C PHE A 303 -4.10 -7.23 -13.66
N VAL A 304 -3.74 -6.04 -14.14
CA VAL A 304 -2.42 -5.79 -14.75
C VAL A 304 -1.29 -6.10 -13.76
N PHE A 305 -1.43 -5.69 -12.50
CA PHE A 305 -0.46 -5.99 -11.45
C PHE A 305 -0.26 -7.48 -11.24
N VAL A 306 -1.35 -8.25 -11.14
CA VAL A 306 -1.28 -9.71 -10.96
C VAL A 306 -0.60 -10.34 -12.16
N VAL A 307 -1.05 -10.04 -13.38
CA VAL A 307 -0.50 -10.61 -14.62
C VAL A 307 1.00 -10.34 -14.76
N THR A 308 1.42 -9.09 -14.52
CA THR A 308 2.83 -8.71 -14.64
C THR A 308 3.70 -9.23 -13.49
N SER A 309 3.09 -9.62 -12.37
CA SER A 309 3.78 -10.17 -11.20
C SER A 309 3.71 -11.70 -11.10
N LEU A 310 3.05 -12.39 -12.04
CA LEU A 310 2.97 -13.86 -12.05
C LEU A 310 4.34 -14.55 -11.94
N PRO A 311 5.41 -14.12 -12.65
CA PRO A 311 6.73 -14.74 -12.49
C PRO A 311 7.29 -14.58 -11.07
N VAL A 312 7.04 -13.44 -10.43
CA VAL A 312 7.46 -13.19 -9.04
C VAL A 312 6.70 -14.11 -8.09
N ILE A 313 5.38 -14.19 -8.24
CA ILE A 313 4.52 -15.07 -7.44
C ILE A 313 4.94 -16.53 -7.63
N GLY A 314 5.25 -16.94 -8.85
CA GLY A 314 5.75 -18.29 -9.15
C GLY A 314 7.06 -18.62 -8.45
N CYS A 315 8.02 -17.68 -8.44
CA CYS A 315 9.28 -17.87 -7.71
C CYS A 315 9.05 -18.00 -6.20
N LEU A 316 8.21 -17.14 -5.62
CA LEU A 316 7.89 -17.17 -4.19
C LEU A 316 7.13 -18.45 -3.79
N ALA A 317 6.17 -18.87 -4.62
CA ALA A 317 5.43 -20.11 -4.41
C ALA A 317 6.35 -21.33 -4.51
N ALA A 318 7.30 -21.34 -5.45
CA ALA A 318 8.29 -22.42 -5.56
C ALA A 318 9.21 -22.51 -4.34
N ILE A 319 9.65 -21.36 -3.79
CA ILE A 319 10.41 -21.32 -2.54
C ILE A 319 9.60 -21.96 -1.40
N GLY A 320 8.34 -21.52 -1.21
CA GLY A 320 7.49 -22.02 -0.14
C GLY A 320 7.13 -23.50 -0.27
N ALA A 321 6.74 -23.95 -1.47
CA ALA A 321 6.23 -25.30 -1.70
C ALA A 321 7.34 -26.37 -1.75
N VAL A 322 8.50 -26.05 -2.33
CA VAL A 322 9.59 -27.03 -2.53
C VAL A 322 10.60 -26.98 -1.39
N TYR A 323 10.94 -25.79 -0.90
CA TYR A 323 12.02 -25.59 0.07
C TYR A 323 11.53 -25.17 1.46
N GLY A 324 10.23 -24.97 1.65
CA GLY A 324 9.66 -24.46 2.90
C GLY A 324 10.02 -25.31 4.12
N ASN A 325 9.83 -26.63 4.04
CA ASN A 325 10.13 -27.55 5.15
C ASN A 325 11.62 -27.55 5.49
N GLY A 326 12.48 -27.68 4.47
CA GLY A 326 13.93 -27.67 4.66
C GLY A 326 14.47 -26.35 5.22
N LEU A 327 13.90 -25.22 4.80
CA LEU A 327 14.23 -23.91 5.40
C LEU A 327 13.77 -23.84 6.86
N ASN A 328 12.59 -24.37 7.18
CA ASN A 328 12.08 -24.39 8.55
C ASN A 328 12.98 -25.23 9.47
N ASP A 329 13.39 -26.42 9.03
CA ASP A 329 14.30 -27.29 9.77
C ASP A 329 15.66 -26.63 9.96
N PHE A 330 16.20 -26.02 8.90
CA PHE A 330 17.45 -25.25 8.96
C PHE A 330 17.40 -24.14 10.02
N PHE A 331 16.37 -23.28 9.99
CA PHE A 331 16.26 -22.19 10.95
C PHE A 331 15.95 -22.67 12.36
N SER A 332 15.23 -23.78 12.51
CA SER A 332 14.97 -24.42 13.80
C SER A 332 16.26 -24.96 14.43
N ASN A 333 17.13 -25.59 13.63
CA ASN A 333 18.44 -26.07 14.08
C ASN A 333 19.37 -24.92 14.49
N VAL A 334 19.33 -23.80 13.75
CA VAL A 334 20.07 -22.59 14.13
C VAL A 334 19.61 -22.05 15.49
N GLN A 335 18.30 -21.96 15.71
CA GLN A 335 17.75 -21.52 16.99
C GLN A 335 18.08 -22.49 18.14
N TYR A 336 18.02 -23.80 17.86
CA TYR A 336 18.38 -24.84 18.81
C TYR A 336 19.85 -24.73 19.24
N ASN A 337 20.77 -24.55 18.29
CA ASN A 337 22.18 -24.35 18.58
C ASN A 337 22.43 -23.04 19.37
N SER A 338 21.70 -21.99 19.05
CA SER A 338 21.72 -20.71 19.80
C SER A 338 21.25 -20.90 21.25
N ALA A 339 20.22 -21.73 21.48
CA ALA A 339 19.73 -22.05 22.83
C ALA A 339 20.74 -22.87 23.64
N ILE A 340 21.41 -23.86 23.03
CA ILE A 340 22.50 -24.60 23.68
C ILE A 340 23.63 -23.66 24.09
N ALA A 341 24.06 -22.78 23.18
CA ALA A 341 25.13 -21.81 23.47
C ALA A 341 24.75 -20.85 24.59
N ARG A 342 23.47 -20.45 24.68
CA ARG A 342 22.96 -19.61 25.76
C ARG A 342 23.08 -20.29 27.11
N ASP A 343 22.57 -21.51 27.20
CA ASP A 343 22.45 -22.24 28.47
C ASP A 343 23.84 -22.69 28.96
N ASN A 344 24.71 -23.16 28.05
CA ASN A 344 26.11 -23.46 28.36
C ASN A 344 26.88 -22.20 28.81
N GLY A 345 26.70 -21.06 28.14
CA GLY A 345 27.34 -19.81 28.53
C GLY A 345 26.83 -19.25 29.87
N ALA A 346 25.56 -19.52 30.22
CA ALA A 346 25.01 -19.16 31.53
C ALA A 346 25.62 -20.02 32.65
N LYS A 347 25.83 -21.32 32.39
CA LYS A 347 26.52 -22.23 33.31
C LYS A 347 27.97 -21.81 33.52
N GLU A 348 28.71 -21.55 32.46
CA GLU A 348 30.10 -21.07 32.52
C GLU A 348 30.20 -19.77 33.34
N TYR A 349 29.30 -18.80 33.10
CA TYR A 349 29.25 -17.57 33.88
C TYR A 349 28.92 -17.80 35.37
N ALA A 350 28.01 -18.73 35.68
CA ALA A 350 27.66 -19.06 37.05
C ALA A 350 28.83 -19.72 37.80
N GLU A 351 29.56 -20.60 37.13
CA GLU A 351 30.78 -21.25 37.64
C GLU A 351 31.89 -20.22 37.90
N GLU A 352 32.14 -19.32 36.95
CA GLU A 352 33.12 -18.23 37.08
C GLU A 352 32.80 -17.29 38.25
N ASN A 353 31.51 -16.94 38.43
CA ASN A 353 31.06 -16.01 39.48
C ASN A 353 30.66 -16.70 40.79
N LYS A 354 30.84 -18.02 40.89
CA LYS A 354 30.55 -18.82 42.10
C LYS A 354 29.12 -18.64 42.63
N ILE A 355 28.14 -18.55 41.73
CA ILE A 355 26.72 -18.42 42.06
C ILE A 355 26.23 -19.78 42.57
N LYS A 356 25.83 -19.87 43.84
CA LYS A 356 25.50 -21.15 44.50
C LYS A 356 24.11 -21.69 44.15
N ASP A 357 23.18 -20.82 43.79
CA ASP A 357 21.78 -21.15 43.53
C ASP A 357 21.45 -21.14 42.03
N PHE A 358 22.41 -21.53 41.18
CA PHE A 358 22.20 -21.58 39.73
C PHE A 358 21.49 -22.87 39.32
N GLU A 359 20.32 -22.74 38.71
CA GLU A 359 19.59 -23.84 38.09
C GLU A 359 20.04 -24.01 36.63
N GLU A 360 20.43 -25.22 36.25
CA GLU A 360 20.87 -25.51 34.89
C GLU A 360 19.71 -25.40 33.89
N GLY A 361 19.97 -24.74 32.76
CA GLY A 361 19.00 -24.63 31.67
C GLY A 361 18.71 -25.98 30.98
N PRO A 362 17.54 -26.13 30.33
CA PRO A 362 17.11 -27.38 29.71
C PRO A 362 17.95 -27.83 28.50
N PHE A 363 18.87 -26.99 28.02
CA PHE A 363 19.77 -27.29 26.89
C PHE A 363 21.24 -27.47 27.29
N VAL A 364 21.58 -27.39 28.58
CA VAL A 364 22.96 -27.63 29.06
C VAL A 364 23.41 -29.05 28.70
N GLY A 365 24.60 -29.18 28.13
CA GLY A 365 25.21 -30.48 27.79
C GLY A 365 24.63 -31.19 26.56
N LYS A 366 23.64 -30.61 25.87
CA LYS A 366 23.14 -31.15 24.59
C LYS A 366 24.12 -30.86 23.45
N THR A 367 24.17 -31.77 22.48
CA THR A 367 25.02 -31.62 21.30
C THR A 367 24.38 -30.68 20.27
N PRO A 368 25.16 -29.77 19.66
CA PRO A 368 24.68 -28.94 18.55
C PRO A 368 24.24 -29.81 17.36
N ALA A 369 23.15 -29.42 16.71
CA ALA A 369 22.71 -30.00 15.45
C ALA A 369 23.64 -29.56 14.31
N GLU A 370 23.89 -30.46 13.36
CA GLU A 370 24.63 -30.12 12.13
C GLU A 370 23.78 -29.21 11.23
N ILE A 371 24.41 -28.20 10.64
CA ILE A 371 23.73 -27.20 9.82
C ILE A 371 24.13 -27.41 8.35
N ASP A 372 23.22 -27.96 7.56
CA ASP A 372 23.40 -28.07 6.11
C ASP A 372 23.04 -26.75 5.42
N ALA A 373 24.07 -26.00 5.00
CA ALA A 373 23.90 -24.72 4.29
C ALA A 373 23.50 -24.88 2.81
N SER A 374 23.61 -26.08 2.23
CA SER A 374 23.32 -26.31 0.81
C SER A 374 21.86 -26.01 0.46
N ILE A 375 20.96 -26.18 1.42
CA ILE A 375 19.51 -25.94 1.28
C ILE A 375 19.16 -24.48 0.99
N LEU A 376 20.07 -23.54 1.28
CA LEU A 376 19.88 -22.10 1.03
C LEU A 376 20.17 -21.70 -0.42
N ILE A 377 20.89 -22.51 -1.19
CA ILE A 377 21.38 -22.13 -2.54
C ILE A 377 20.21 -21.92 -3.49
N ALA A 378 19.33 -22.92 -3.62
CA ALA A 378 18.22 -22.86 -4.57
C ALA A 378 17.18 -21.76 -4.21
N PRO A 379 16.75 -21.60 -2.94
CA PRO A 379 15.93 -20.46 -2.53
C PRO A 379 16.56 -19.10 -2.83
N SER A 380 17.88 -18.96 -2.65
CA SER A 380 18.59 -17.70 -2.92
C SER A 380 18.59 -17.35 -4.42
N ILE A 381 18.77 -18.35 -5.29
CA ILE A 381 18.69 -18.16 -6.75
C ILE A 381 17.26 -17.77 -7.15
N LEU A 382 16.25 -18.47 -6.63
CA LEU A 382 14.84 -18.15 -6.90
C LEU A 382 14.47 -16.76 -6.38
N TRP A 383 15.02 -16.33 -5.25
CA TRP A 383 14.80 -14.98 -4.71
C TRP A 383 15.44 -13.90 -5.60
N ALA A 384 16.66 -14.14 -6.10
CA ALA A 384 17.32 -13.25 -7.05
C ALA A 384 16.48 -13.10 -8.33
N LEU A 385 15.94 -14.20 -8.86
CA LEU A 385 15.01 -14.19 -9.99
C LEU A 385 13.71 -13.43 -9.67
N ALA A 386 13.14 -13.63 -8.48
CA ALA A 386 11.98 -12.89 -8.01
C ALA A 386 12.25 -11.37 -8.00
N CYS A 387 13.40 -10.94 -7.47
CA CYS A 387 13.82 -9.53 -7.51
C CYS A 387 13.98 -9.01 -8.95
N GLN A 388 14.53 -9.84 -9.85
CA GLN A 388 14.73 -9.49 -11.25
C GLN A 388 13.41 -9.28 -12.00
N PHE A 389 12.39 -10.13 -11.75
CA PHE A 389 11.06 -9.97 -12.35
C PHE A 389 10.22 -8.88 -11.67
N TYR A 390 10.44 -8.64 -10.39
CA TYR A 390 9.74 -7.61 -9.61
C TYR A 390 10.07 -6.19 -10.11
N ALA A 391 11.34 -5.91 -10.41
CA ALA A 391 11.78 -4.58 -10.82
C ALA A 391 11.07 -4.01 -12.07
N PRO A 392 10.98 -4.71 -13.22
CA PRO A 392 10.22 -4.24 -14.37
C PRO A 392 8.72 -4.20 -14.11
N SER A 393 8.17 -5.16 -13.35
CA SER A 393 6.75 -5.17 -12.97
C SER A 393 6.38 -3.91 -12.17
N LEU A 394 7.20 -3.50 -11.20
CA LEU A 394 6.95 -2.31 -10.38
C LEU A 394 6.85 -1.04 -11.23
N ILE A 395 7.81 -0.83 -12.13
CA ILE A 395 7.87 0.38 -12.97
C ILE A 395 6.73 0.41 -13.97
N TYR A 396 6.42 -0.75 -14.55
CA TYR A 396 5.30 -0.91 -15.47
C TYR A 396 3.98 -0.55 -14.78
N ASN A 397 3.70 -1.14 -13.62
CA ASN A 397 2.49 -0.86 -12.85
C ASN A 397 2.41 0.58 -12.34
N ALA A 398 3.54 1.19 -11.99
CA ALA A 398 3.58 2.61 -11.62
C ALA A 398 3.17 3.52 -12.79
N ARG A 399 3.55 3.18 -14.02
CA ARG A 399 3.11 3.93 -15.21
C ARG A 399 1.62 3.73 -15.48
N VAL A 400 1.11 2.50 -15.39
CA VAL A 400 -0.32 2.22 -15.54
C VAL A 400 -1.12 3.01 -14.49
N ASN A 401 -0.62 3.12 -13.26
CA ASN A 401 -1.24 3.93 -12.21
C ASN A 401 -1.22 5.43 -12.56
N GLY A 402 -0.13 5.93 -13.12
CA GLY A 402 -0.04 7.31 -13.61
C GLY A 402 -1.03 7.61 -14.74
N LEU A 403 -1.25 6.65 -15.65
CA LEU A 403 -2.27 6.75 -16.70
C LEU A 403 -3.68 6.75 -16.10
N LEU A 404 -3.94 5.87 -15.13
CA LEU A 404 -5.22 5.88 -14.38
C LEU A 404 -5.46 7.26 -13.77
N ALA A 405 -4.47 7.82 -13.10
CA ALA A 405 -4.56 9.14 -12.49
C ALA A 405 -4.86 10.26 -13.51
N LEU A 406 -4.25 10.18 -14.70
CA LEU A 406 -4.42 11.17 -15.76
C LEU A 406 -5.81 11.09 -16.42
N HIS A 407 -6.29 9.87 -16.73
CA HIS A 407 -7.56 9.63 -17.40
C HIS A 407 -8.76 9.75 -16.44
N CYS A 408 -8.60 9.40 -15.16
CA CYS A 408 -9.65 9.48 -14.15
C CYS A 408 -9.56 10.74 -13.27
N LYS A 409 -8.71 11.71 -13.62
CA LYS A 409 -8.48 12.96 -12.89
C LYS A 409 -9.75 13.69 -12.38
N PRO A 410 -10.81 13.90 -13.18
CA PRO A 410 -12.01 14.61 -12.70
C PRO A 410 -12.77 13.83 -11.63
N ASP A 411 -12.79 12.51 -11.73
CA ASP A 411 -13.57 11.63 -10.86
C ASP A 411 -12.80 11.29 -9.56
N LEU A 412 -11.48 11.44 -9.57
CA LEU A 412 -10.61 11.31 -8.39
C LEU A 412 -10.79 12.45 -7.36
N GLY A 413 -11.33 13.62 -7.74
CA GLY A 413 -11.55 14.71 -6.78
C GLY A 413 -10.27 15.24 -6.11
N LEU A 414 -9.15 15.30 -6.85
CA LEU A 414 -7.83 15.67 -6.33
C LEU A 414 -7.78 17.14 -5.85
N ILE A 415 -7.35 17.34 -4.60
CA ILE A 415 -7.19 18.68 -4.00
C ILE A 415 -5.76 19.17 -4.26
N THR A 416 -5.62 20.08 -5.22
CA THR A 416 -4.29 20.56 -5.68
C THR A 416 -3.79 21.80 -4.94
N LYS A 417 -4.65 22.47 -4.16
CA LYS A 417 -4.31 23.64 -3.35
C LYS A 417 -4.84 23.44 -1.93
N LEU A 418 -4.02 23.75 -0.93
CA LEU A 418 -4.49 23.87 0.45
C LEU A 418 -5.45 25.07 0.53
N SER A 419 -6.60 24.90 1.19
CA SER A 419 -7.46 26.03 1.51
C SER A 419 -6.68 26.97 2.42
N GLU A 420 -6.45 28.21 2.00
CA GLU A 420 -5.81 29.22 2.85
C GLU A 420 -6.62 29.36 4.12
N THR A 421 -5.98 29.14 5.27
CA THR A 421 -6.57 29.47 6.56
C THR A 421 -6.69 30.99 6.63
N LYS A 422 -7.85 31.53 6.26
CA LYS A 422 -8.14 32.95 6.43
C LYS A 422 -7.98 33.27 7.91
N TYR A 423 -7.04 34.17 8.24
CA TYR A 423 -6.88 34.64 9.61
C TYR A 423 -8.20 35.30 10.05
N VAL A 424 -8.87 34.66 11.01
CA VAL A 424 -10.05 35.22 11.66
C VAL A 424 -9.54 36.01 12.85
N SER A 425 -9.88 37.30 12.91
CA SER A 425 -9.50 38.14 14.03
C SER A 425 -10.09 37.58 15.35
N LYS A 426 -9.41 37.81 16.49
CA LYS A 426 -9.95 37.39 17.80
C LYS A 426 -11.36 37.95 18.06
N ALA A 427 -11.67 39.14 17.55
CA ALA A 427 -12.97 39.78 17.66
C ALA A 427 -14.07 39.06 16.86
N ASP A 428 -13.76 38.60 15.64
CA ASP A 428 -14.69 37.82 14.82
C ASP A 428 -14.89 36.39 15.35
N SER A 429 -13.85 35.80 15.94
CA SER A 429 -13.93 34.48 16.58
C SER A 429 -14.77 34.49 17.86
N GLN A 430 -14.88 35.63 18.55
CA GLN A 430 -15.76 35.78 19.71
C GLN A 430 -17.23 35.95 19.31
N LYS A 431 -17.52 36.57 18.15
CA LYS A 431 -18.89 36.75 17.64
C LYS A 431 -19.52 35.46 17.09
N ASN A 432 -18.75 34.60 16.43
CA ASN A 432 -19.27 33.41 15.73
C ASN A 432 -19.14 32.09 16.53
N GLY A 433 -18.77 32.17 17.81
CA GLY A 433 -18.42 31.01 18.62
C GLY A 433 -17.00 30.55 18.31
N ALA A 434 -16.17 30.42 19.34
CA ALA A 434 -14.78 30.00 19.17
C ALA A 434 -14.71 28.55 18.67
N GLY A 435 -14.05 28.34 17.53
CA GLY A 435 -13.63 27.00 17.10
C GLY A 435 -12.68 26.37 18.13
N PRO A 436 -12.37 25.06 17.99
CA PRO A 436 -11.55 24.37 18.97
C PRO A 436 -10.17 25.04 19.11
N THR A 437 -9.74 25.27 20.36
CA THR A 437 -8.47 25.94 20.65
C THR A 437 -7.28 25.12 20.14
N PRO A 438 -6.09 25.72 19.94
CA PRO A 438 -4.89 24.97 19.54
C PRO A 438 -4.57 23.79 20.47
N ALA A 439 -4.86 23.95 21.76
CA ALA A 439 -4.77 22.86 22.74
C ALA A 439 -5.80 21.74 22.45
N GLN A 440 -7.04 22.08 22.12
CA GLN A 440 -8.06 21.09 21.73
C GLN A 440 -7.73 20.38 20.41
N LEU A 441 -7.19 21.09 19.42
CA LEU A 441 -6.70 20.50 18.17
C LEU A 441 -5.50 19.57 18.40
N ALA A 442 -4.55 19.96 19.25
CA ALA A 442 -3.46 19.09 19.68
C ALA A 442 -3.98 17.86 20.41
N ILE A 443 -4.99 18.01 21.28
CA ILE A 443 -5.66 16.90 21.98
C ILE A 443 -6.41 16.00 21.00
N TYR A 444 -7.08 16.52 19.96
CA TYR A 444 -7.71 15.69 18.93
C TYR A 444 -6.68 14.96 18.07
N GLY A 445 -5.54 15.58 17.78
CA GLY A 445 -4.41 14.93 17.11
C GLY A 445 -3.79 13.82 17.96
N VAL A 446 -3.67 14.05 19.27
CA VAL A 446 -3.18 13.05 20.24
C VAL A 446 -4.20 11.92 20.42
N LEU A 447 -5.49 12.20 20.57
CA LEU A 447 -6.56 11.19 20.65
C LEU A 447 -6.70 10.39 19.36
N GLY A 448 -6.56 11.04 18.19
CA GLY A 448 -6.51 10.37 16.89
C GLY A 448 -5.28 9.49 16.74
N GLY A 449 -4.11 9.99 17.17
CA GLY A 449 -2.87 9.22 17.24
C GLY A 449 -2.95 8.03 18.19
N ILE A 450 -3.61 8.19 19.35
CA ILE A 450 -3.87 7.13 20.34
C ILE A 450 -4.87 6.12 19.78
N GLY A 451 -5.89 6.53 19.03
CA GLY A 451 -6.80 5.61 18.35
C GLY A 451 -6.09 4.76 17.30
N VAL A 452 -5.21 5.36 16.50
CA VAL A 452 -4.35 4.65 15.53
C VAL A 452 -3.33 3.76 16.24
N TRP A 453 -2.82 4.16 17.40
CA TRP A 453 -1.85 3.40 18.19
C TRP A 453 -2.49 2.21 18.91
N LEU A 454 -3.65 2.38 19.56
CA LEU A 454 -4.43 1.27 20.16
C LEU A 454 -4.86 0.24 19.12
N PHE A 455 -5.15 0.70 17.90
CA PHE A 455 -5.51 -0.16 16.78
C PHE A 455 -4.27 -0.88 16.20
N SER A 456 -3.14 -0.19 16.09
CA SER A 456 -1.84 -0.78 15.76
C SER A 456 -1.38 -1.77 16.83
N PHE A 457 -1.73 -1.54 18.10
CA PHE A 457 -1.46 -2.43 19.22
C PHE A 457 -2.23 -3.74 19.12
N VAL A 458 -3.52 -3.71 18.75
CA VAL A 458 -4.30 -4.94 18.46
C VAL A 458 -3.70 -5.74 17.31
N ILE A 459 -3.11 -5.08 16.32
CA ILE A 459 -2.44 -5.73 15.19
C ILE A 459 -1.08 -6.25 15.55
N ILE A 460 -0.30 -5.54 16.35
CA ILE A 460 0.97 -6.04 16.86
C ILE A 460 0.71 -7.27 17.73
N MET A 461 -0.41 -7.32 18.46
CA MET A 461 -0.84 -8.51 19.19
C MET A 461 -1.35 -9.64 18.26
N ALA A 462 -2.01 -9.32 17.15
CA ALA A 462 -2.44 -10.30 16.12
C ALA A 462 -1.27 -10.80 15.23
N PHE A 463 -0.24 -9.98 15.01
CA PHE A 463 1.03 -10.39 14.39
C PHE A 463 1.91 -11.13 15.40
N ALA A 464 1.82 -10.79 16.69
CA ALA A 464 2.46 -11.54 17.76
C ALA A 464 1.85 -12.95 17.88
N SER A 465 0.54 -13.15 17.64
CA SER A 465 -0.03 -14.51 17.61
C SER A 465 0.45 -15.35 16.40
N VAL A 466 0.74 -14.71 15.26
CA VAL A 466 1.43 -15.36 14.13
C VAL A 466 2.91 -15.61 14.44
N ALA A 467 3.58 -14.73 15.19
CA ALA A 467 4.96 -14.90 15.62
C ALA A 467 5.15 -15.87 16.79
N VAL A 468 4.10 -16.12 17.60
CA VAL A 468 4.03 -17.19 18.60
C VAL A 468 4.04 -18.56 17.91
N ALA A 469 3.44 -18.68 16.72
CA ALA A 469 3.61 -19.85 15.87
C ALA A 469 5.07 -20.01 15.34
N ILE A 470 5.94 -19.01 15.50
CA ILE A 470 7.34 -18.96 15.01
C ILE A 470 8.36 -18.77 16.19
N ASN A 471 7.91 -18.94 17.44
CA ASN A 471 8.77 -19.10 18.64
C ASN A 471 9.75 -17.95 18.97
N MET A 472 9.31 -16.68 18.93
CA MET A 472 10.11 -15.49 19.35
C MET A 472 9.59 -14.82 20.64
N ASN A 473 9.82 -15.44 21.81
CA ASN A 473 9.14 -15.05 23.06
C ASN A 473 9.66 -13.81 23.82
N LEU A 474 10.94 -13.42 23.74
CA LEU A 474 11.51 -12.48 24.73
C LEU A 474 11.34 -10.98 24.41
N LEU A 475 11.41 -10.59 23.14
CA LEU A 475 11.23 -9.18 22.73
C LEU A 475 9.76 -8.73 22.87
N ILE A 476 8.83 -9.68 22.70
CA ILE A 476 7.39 -9.45 22.68
C ILE A 476 6.84 -9.33 24.11
N PHE A 477 7.31 -10.16 25.05
CA PHE A 477 6.93 -10.04 26.46
C PHE A 477 7.35 -8.68 27.04
N ALA A 478 8.56 -8.20 26.70
CA ALA A 478 9.05 -6.89 27.14
C ALA A 478 8.25 -5.72 26.56
N LEU A 479 7.84 -5.77 25.28
CA LEU A 479 7.01 -4.75 24.63
C LEU A 479 5.54 -4.80 25.10
N GLY A 480 5.02 -5.99 25.37
CA GLY A 480 3.68 -6.22 25.93
C GLY A 480 3.54 -5.71 27.37
N LEU A 481 4.53 -5.99 28.24
CA LEU A 481 4.57 -5.48 29.60
C LEU A 481 4.72 -3.95 29.64
N ALA A 482 5.56 -3.38 28.77
CA ALA A 482 5.69 -1.93 28.65
C ALA A 482 4.38 -1.27 28.20
N ALA A 483 3.63 -1.88 27.28
CA ALA A 483 2.34 -1.34 26.82
C ALA A 483 1.23 -1.45 27.89
N ILE A 484 1.21 -2.53 28.68
CA ILE A 484 0.24 -2.75 29.76
C ILE A 484 0.52 -1.82 30.96
N LEU A 485 1.80 -1.63 31.32
CA LEU A 485 2.18 -0.83 32.49
C LEU A 485 2.19 0.68 32.25
N PHE A 486 2.41 1.16 31.02
CA PHE A 486 2.59 2.59 30.76
C PHE A 486 1.41 3.29 30.06
N THR A 487 0.54 2.58 29.33
CA THR A 487 -0.49 3.24 28.50
C THR A 487 -1.80 3.59 29.23
N PRO A 488 -2.49 2.66 29.91
CA PRO A 488 -3.70 3.01 30.63
C PRO A 488 -3.50 3.99 31.81
N PRO A 489 -2.33 4.11 32.48
CA PRO A 489 -2.07 5.19 33.44
C PRO A 489 -1.97 6.57 32.78
N LEU A 490 -1.43 6.66 31.57
CA LEU A 490 -1.34 7.94 30.83
C LEU A 490 -2.73 8.45 30.44
N ILE A 491 -3.62 7.56 29.97
CA ILE A 491 -5.00 7.94 29.62
C ILE A 491 -5.79 8.30 30.89
N ALA A 492 -5.61 7.55 31.99
CA ALA A 492 -6.19 7.89 33.29
C ALA A 492 -5.67 9.24 33.81
N ALA A 493 -4.38 9.54 33.63
CA ALA A 493 -3.78 10.82 33.99
C ALA A 493 -4.37 11.97 33.17
N VAL A 494 -4.62 11.80 31.87
CA VAL A 494 -5.29 12.81 31.04
C VAL A 494 -6.73 13.04 31.53
N CYS A 495 -7.51 11.99 31.78
CA CYS A 495 -8.86 12.11 32.33
C CYS A 495 -8.85 12.84 33.68
N TRP A 496 -7.92 12.48 34.57
CA TRP A 496 -7.73 13.11 35.86
C TRP A 496 -7.35 14.59 35.74
N ILE A 497 -6.38 14.95 34.90
CA ILE A 497 -5.99 16.34 34.64
C ILE A 497 -7.18 17.16 34.09
N MET A 498 -7.96 16.60 33.16
CA MET A 498 -9.17 17.27 32.65
C MET A 498 -10.19 17.54 33.76
N THR A 499 -10.35 16.61 34.70
CA THR A 499 -11.23 16.82 35.86
C THR A 499 -10.68 17.86 36.83
N LEU A 500 -9.36 17.91 37.05
CA LEU A 500 -8.72 18.93 37.89
C LEU A 500 -8.83 20.33 37.31
N ILE A 501 -8.69 20.48 35.99
CA ILE A 501 -8.88 21.76 35.31
C ILE A 501 -10.30 22.28 35.52
N GLU A 502 -11.30 21.41 35.39
CA GLU A 502 -12.69 21.80 35.59
C GLU A 502 -13.00 22.08 37.08
N LEU A 503 -12.40 21.32 37.98
CA LEU A 503 -12.53 21.49 39.42
C LEU A 503 -11.87 22.79 39.90
N GLY A 504 -10.71 23.17 39.36
CA GLY A 504 -10.07 24.46 39.62
C GLY A 504 -10.89 25.66 39.12
N LYS A 505 -11.58 25.52 37.98
CA LYS A 505 -12.45 26.57 37.44
C LYS A 505 -13.73 26.79 38.25
N LYS A 506 -14.33 25.72 38.78
CA LYS A 506 -15.65 25.79 39.41
C LYS A 506 -15.61 25.83 40.93
N ASP A 507 -14.72 25.05 41.52
CA ASP A 507 -14.71 24.71 42.93
C ASP A 507 -13.55 25.41 43.68
N GLY A 508 -12.64 26.06 42.95
CA GLY A 508 -11.54 26.87 43.46
C GLY A 508 -10.23 26.11 43.69
N ALA A 509 -9.12 26.84 43.86
CA ALA A 509 -7.77 26.28 43.92
C ALA A 509 -7.56 25.29 45.08
N ALA A 510 -8.16 25.55 46.26
CA ALA A 510 -8.02 24.66 47.42
C ALA A 510 -8.61 23.26 47.19
N LYS A 511 -9.77 23.17 46.54
CA LYS A 511 -10.39 21.88 46.20
C LYS A 511 -9.66 21.19 45.03
N CYS A 512 -9.05 21.96 44.13
CA CYS A 512 -8.18 21.43 43.08
C CYS A 512 -6.98 20.70 43.67
N VAL A 513 -6.31 21.31 44.65
CA VAL A 513 -5.21 20.68 45.40
C VAL A 513 -5.69 19.39 46.09
N LEU A 514 -6.89 19.38 46.68
CA LEU A 514 -7.47 18.15 47.25
C LEU A 514 -7.68 17.05 46.19
N GLY A 515 -8.14 17.41 44.99
CA GLY A 515 -8.27 16.48 43.87
C GLY A 515 -6.94 15.95 43.34
N VAL A 516 -5.84 16.70 43.53
CA VAL A 516 -4.47 16.26 43.19
C VAL A 516 -4.00 15.16 44.15
N PHE A 517 -4.32 15.26 45.44
CA PHE A 517 -3.91 14.26 46.42
C PHE A 517 -4.90 13.10 46.57
N PHE A 518 -6.16 13.29 46.17
CA PHE A 518 -7.20 12.28 46.33
C PHE A 518 -8.01 12.08 45.04
N ALA A 519 -7.52 11.21 44.17
CA ALA A 519 -8.12 10.90 42.87
C ALA A 519 -9.59 10.41 42.92
N PRO A 520 -10.04 9.61 43.92
CA PRO A 520 -11.46 9.25 44.06
C PRO A 520 -12.37 10.46 44.26
N TYR A 521 -11.90 11.51 44.94
CA TYR A 521 -12.65 12.75 45.11
C TYR A 521 -12.77 13.52 43.80
N ALA A 522 -11.69 13.62 43.02
CA ALA A 522 -11.72 14.21 41.69
C ALA A 522 -12.67 13.44 40.75
N TYR A 523 -12.65 12.10 40.82
CA TYR A 523 -13.54 11.22 40.06
C TYR A 523 -15.02 11.44 40.42
N GLY A 524 -15.37 11.45 41.72
CA GLY A 524 -16.73 11.69 42.17
C GLY A 524 -17.27 13.07 41.77
N LYS A 525 -16.44 14.11 41.87
CA LYS A 525 -16.78 15.46 41.43
C LYS A 525 -16.92 15.57 39.90
N GLY A 526 -16.10 14.85 39.15
CA GLY A 526 -16.18 14.76 37.69
C GLY A 526 -17.56 14.30 37.19
N TRP A 527 -18.19 13.34 37.87
CA TRP A 527 -19.55 12.91 37.58
C TRP A 527 -20.61 13.99 37.89
N GLY A 528 -20.37 14.81 38.92
CA GLY A 528 -21.21 15.97 39.24
C GLY A 528 -21.21 17.03 38.14
N TYR A 529 -20.09 17.21 37.43
CA TYR A 529 -19.96 18.22 36.38
C TYR A 529 -20.66 17.87 35.06
N ILE A 530 -21.16 16.64 34.91
CA ILE A 530 -21.83 16.19 33.68
C ILE A 530 -23.12 16.96 33.41
N LYS A 531 -23.85 17.36 34.47
CA LYS A 531 -25.09 18.13 34.35
C LYS A 531 -24.89 19.48 33.65
N GLU A 532 -23.69 20.04 33.75
CA GLU A 532 -23.37 21.39 33.28
C GLU A 532 -22.43 21.37 32.07
N ASN A 533 -21.61 20.33 31.90
CA ASN A 533 -20.67 20.19 30.80
C ASN A 533 -20.79 18.80 30.16
N LYS A 534 -21.47 18.70 29.01
CA LYS A 534 -21.66 17.46 28.26
C LYS A 534 -20.34 16.79 27.84
N GLN A 535 -19.24 17.56 27.73
CA GLN A 535 -17.92 17.01 27.41
C GLN A 535 -17.34 16.20 28.58
N MET A 536 -17.64 16.59 29.82
CA MET A 536 -17.23 15.83 31.02
C MET A 536 -17.87 14.44 31.05
N GLY A 537 -19.07 14.28 30.49
CA GLY A 537 -19.69 12.95 30.35
C GLY A 537 -18.84 11.97 29.55
N LYS A 538 -18.20 12.44 28.46
CA LYS A 538 -17.29 11.60 27.66
C LYS A 538 -16.00 11.29 28.41
N VAL A 539 -15.42 12.29 29.09
CA VAL A 539 -14.19 12.12 29.88
C VAL A 539 -14.40 11.13 31.02
N MET A 540 -15.51 11.25 31.75
CA MET A 540 -15.85 10.35 32.85
C MET A 540 -16.14 8.94 32.36
N LEU A 541 -16.86 8.78 31.25
CA LEU A 541 -17.12 7.47 30.66
C LEU A 541 -15.81 6.77 30.27
N VAL A 542 -14.88 7.47 29.64
CA VAL A 542 -13.54 6.93 29.32
C VAL A 542 -12.77 6.58 30.59
N TRP A 543 -12.80 7.44 31.61
CA TRP A 543 -12.11 7.18 32.88
C TRP A 543 -12.67 5.94 33.60
N THR A 544 -13.99 5.75 33.58
CA THR A 544 -14.68 4.57 34.14
C THR A 544 -14.35 3.28 33.36
N LEU A 545 -14.27 3.35 32.03
CA LEU A 545 -13.86 2.20 31.22
C LEU A 545 -12.43 1.75 31.53
N ILE A 546 -11.53 2.69 31.83
CA ILE A 546 -10.15 2.37 32.23
C ILE A 546 -10.12 1.74 33.62
N ILE A 547 -10.86 2.29 34.58
CA ILE A 547 -10.95 1.71 35.94
C ILE A 547 -11.53 0.30 35.88
N SER A 548 -12.60 0.08 35.11
CA SER A 548 -13.20 -1.25 34.93
C SER A 548 -12.27 -2.23 34.20
N TYR A 549 -11.50 -1.77 33.20
CA TYR A 549 -10.46 -2.58 32.57
C TYR A 549 -9.42 -3.08 33.58
N TYR A 550 -8.93 -2.20 34.48
CA TYR A 550 -7.97 -2.62 35.52
C TYR A 550 -8.59 -3.59 36.52
N VAL A 551 -9.82 -3.34 36.97
CA VAL A 551 -10.54 -4.27 37.86
C VAL A 551 -10.72 -5.62 37.18
N TYR A 552 -11.06 -5.65 35.89
CA TYR A 552 -11.22 -6.87 35.11
C TYR A 552 -9.89 -7.59 34.87
N ALA A 553 -8.81 -6.87 34.57
CA ALA A 553 -7.48 -7.44 34.39
C ALA A 553 -6.92 -8.06 35.67
N VAL A 554 -7.17 -7.43 36.83
CA VAL A 554 -6.84 -7.97 38.15
C VAL A 554 -7.70 -9.21 38.45
N ALA A 555 -9.01 -9.17 38.14
CA ALA A 555 -9.90 -10.31 38.33
C ALA A 555 -9.52 -11.50 37.44
N ILE A 556 -9.16 -11.29 36.17
CA ILE A 556 -8.66 -12.34 35.27
C ILE A 556 -7.35 -12.92 35.81
N ASN A 557 -6.38 -12.09 36.22
CA ASN A 557 -5.14 -12.61 36.80
C ASN A 557 -5.43 -13.47 38.04
N PHE A 558 -6.39 -13.06 38.87
CA PHE A 558 -6.79 -13.82 40.04
C PHE A 558 -7.51 -15.14 39.69
N ILE A 559 -8.27 -15.20 38.59
CA ILE A 559 -8.99 -16.40 38.15
C ILE A 559 -8.06 -17.39 37.44
N PHE A 560 -7.16 -16.92 36.58
CA PHE A 560 -6.31 -17.78 35.75
C PHE A 560 -4.99 -18.22 36.41
N ASN A 561 -4.58 -17.59 37.52
CA ASN A 561 -3.44 -18.07 38.34
C ASN A 561 -3.88 -18.94 39.54
N GLN A 562 -5.15 -19.36 39.61
CA GLN A 562 -5.55 -20.38 40.58
C GLN A 562 -5.16 -21.76 40.03
N PRO A 563 -4.46 -22.61 40.80
CA PRO A 563 -4.26 -24.00 40.42
C PRO A 563 -5.63 -24.66 40.21
N LEU A 564 -5.81 -25.39 39.11
CA LEU A 564 -7.02 -26.17 38.88
C LEU A 564 -7.20 -27.17 40.05
N PRO A 565 -8.35 -27.19 40.74
CA PRO A 565 -8.58 -28.12 41.83
C PRO A 565 -8.58 -29.54 41.26
N GLY A 566 -7.57 -30.33 41.63
CA GLY A 566 -7.37 -31.71 41.18
C GLY A 566 -6.13 -31.97 40.30
N SER A 567 -5.27 -30.98 40.04
CA SER A 567 -4.05 -31.18 39.23
C SER A 567 -2.79 -31.58 40.02
N GLU A 568 -2.88 -31.73 41.35
CA GLU A 568 -1.78 -32.29 42.13
C GLU A 568 -1.77 -33.81 42.00
N ARG A 569 -0.81 -34.32 41.23
CA ARG A 569 -0.44 -35.74 41.25
C ARG A 569 0.18 -36.01 42.64
N PRO A 570 -0.28 -37.01 43.41
CA PRO A 570 0.37 -37.34 44.67
C PRO A 570 1.83 -37.72 44.40
N GLU A 571 2.76 -37.16 45.17
CA GLU A 571 4.23 -37.24 45.01
C GLU A 571 4.80 -38.67 44.89
N ASN A 572 4.00 -39.73 45.08
CA ASN A 572 4.43 -41.13 45.11
C ASN A 572 3.69 -42.07 44.15
N ALA A 573 3.12 -41.58 43.04
CA ALA A 573 2.58 -42.47 42.01
C ALA A 573 3.69 -43.02 41.09
N PRO A 574 3.85 -44.35 40.93
CA PRO A 574 4.86 -44.92 40.02
C PRO A 574 4.57 -44.54 38.56
N ALA A 575 5.63 -44.29 37.80
CA ALA A 575 5.57 -43.89 36.40
C ALA A 575 4.92 -44.99 35.53
N GLU A 576 3.98 -44.60 34.67
CA GLU A 576 3.47 -45.48 33.62
C GLU A 576 4.59 -45.81 32.62
N PRO A 577 4.69 -47.07 32.16
CA PRO A 577 5.66 -47.45 31.14
C PRO A 577 5.34 -46.79 29.80
N PRO A 578 6.35 -46.48 28.98
CA PRO A 578 6.16 -45.81 27.71
C PRO A 578 5.33 -46.66 26.74
N PRO A 579 4.53 -46.04 25.85
CA PRO A 579 3.75 -46.76 24.85
C PRO A 579 4.69 -47.53 23.91
N PRO A 580 4.29 -48.73 23.44
CA PRO A 580 5.13 -49.54 22.56
C PRO A 580 5.39 -48.80 21.24
N ALA A 581 6.64 -48.87 20.78
CA ALA A 581 7.08 -48.31 19.51
C ALA A 581 6.20 -48.82 18.36
N ALA A 582 5.61 -47.89 17.62
CA ALA A 582 4.92 -48.20 16.38
C ALA A 582 5.94 -48.81 15.40
N ALA A 583 5.74 -50.08 15.07
CA ALA A 583 6.46 -50.78 14.03
C ALA A 583 6.34 -50.00 12.70
N GLY A 584 7.45 -49.91 11.98
CA GLY A 584 7.55 -49.19 10.72
C GLY A 584 6.52 -49.66 9.70
N ALA A 585 5.89 -48.70 9.03
CA ALA A 585 5.18 -48.94 7.79
C ALA A 585 6.22 -49.17 6.69
N GLU A 586 6.40 -50.42 6.28
CA GLU A 586 7.12 -50.78 5.07
C GLU A 586 6.28 -50.40 3.84
N ASP A 587 6.89 -49.65 2.92
CA ASP A 587 6.42 -49.37 1.56
C ASP A 587 6.28 -50.68 0.75
N PRO A 588 5.18 -50.94 0.04
CA PRO A 588 5.09 -52.09 -0.86
C PRO A 588 5.38 -51.65 -2.29
N ALA A 589 6.64 -51.70 -2.71
CA ALA A 589 6.96 -51.77 -4.14
C ALA A 589 8.35 -52.38 -4.42
N MET A 590 8.31 -53.44 -5.24
CA MET A 590 9.35 -53.97 -6.11
C MET A 590 10.25 -55.13 -5.64
N GLU A 591 10.00 -56.25 -6.32
CA GLU A 591 10.97 -57.16 -6.96
C GLU A 591 11.58 -58.32 -6.17
N GLY A 592 11.05 -59.52 -6.47
CA GLY A 592 11.85 -60.57 -7.12
C GLY A 592 12.61 -61.54 -6.22
N GLY A 593 12.02 -62.71 -5.94
CA GLY A 593 12.73 -63.87 -5.41
C GLY A 593 12.09 -65.19 -5.91
N PRO A 594 12.87 -66.18 -6.38
CA PRO A 594 12.34 -67.41 -6.96
C PRO A 594 12.02 -68.51 -5.92
N ALA A 595 11.21 -69.45 -6.41
CA ALA A 595 10.62 -70.65 -5.84
C ALA A 595 11.44 -71.51 -4.83
N ASP A 596 10.73 -71.90 -3.73
CA ASP A 596 10.49 -73.24 -3.14
C ASP A 596 11.64 -74.27 -2.91
N PRO A 597 11.48 -75.35 -2.09
CA PRO A 597 10.33 -75.77 -1.26
C PRO A 597 10.65 -76.39 0.14
N ALA A 598 9.57 -76.76 0.85
CA ALA A 598 9.41 -77.90 1.78
C ALA A 598 9.76 -77.73 3.28
N MET A 599 8.75 -77.82 4.16
CA MET A 599 8.33 -79.07 4.82
C MET A 599 7.25 -78.81 5.89
N GLU A 600 6.17 -79.59 5.74
CA GLU A 600 5.37 -80.24 6.79
C GLU A 600 4.50 -79.39 7.74
N ALA A 601 3.20 -79.42 7.43
CA ALA A 601 2.10 -79.12 8.32
C ALA A 601 1.47 -80.43 8.82
N GLU A 602 1.11 -80.47 10.10
CA GLU A 602 0.18 -81.44 10.69
C GLU A 602 -0.66 -80.74 11.78
N PRO A 603 -1.86 -81.25 12.13
CA PRO A 603 -3.10 -80.56 11.79
C PRO A 603 -3.91 -80.10 13.01
N ALA A 604 -4.82 -79.16 12.74
CA ALA A 604 -5.86 -78.70 13.65
C ALA A 604 -7.02 -79.69 13.74
N GLU A 605 -7.61 -79.82 14.92
CA GLU A 605 -8.93 -80.43 15.14
C GLU A 605 -9.55 -79.91 16.45
N PRO A 606 -10.89 -79.99 16.65
CA PRO A 606 -11.80 -78.96 16.18
C PRO A 606 -12.68 -78.36 17.30
N ALA A 607 -13.39 -77.30 16.93
CA ALA A 607 -14.39 -76.63 17.76
C ALA A 607 -15.69 -77.44 17.92
N THR A 608 -16.39 -77.15 19.03
CA THR A 608 -17.86 -77.11 19.30
C THR A 608 -18.29 -77.92 20.54
N PRO A 609 -19.40 -77.55 21.21
CA PRO A 609 -20.38 -76.49 20.93
C PRO A 609 -20.24 -75.21 21.74
#